data_AF-A0A520BPR2-F1
#
_entry.id   AF-A0A520BPR2-F1
#
_cell.length_a   1.000
_cell.length_b   1.000
_cell.length_c   1.000
_cell.angle_alpha   90.00
_cell.angle_beta   90.00
_cell.angle_gamma   90.00
#
_symmetry.space_group_name_H-M   'P 1'
#
loop_
_entity.id
_entity.type
_entity.pdbx_description
1 polymer ?
#
loop_
_entity_poly.entity_id
_entity_poly.type
_entity_poly.pdbx_seq_one_letter_code
_entity_poly.pdbx_strand_id
1 'polypeptide(L)'
;MFLNSSLLRCLCDGMRFKLGLILFVFIPLNVLATLRDNYKPKIANSQKAKEYYNYSYRFFNYIQSNGKYTDFEELLKISKQGLSFTKPHDFKNLAGLEFLTGMAYKILLKNDSAFYYLGNSIKNAQRGNEVDTEVSAIQQINYLYRYLGRVEETNQY
;
A
#
# COMPACT_ATOMS: atom_id res chain seq x y z
N MET A 1 -62.31 -24.78 28.95
CA MET A 1 -61.91 -25.46 27.70
C MET A 1 -60.72 -26.35 28.04
N PHE A 2 -60.93 -27.65 28.13
CA PHE A 2 -59.88 -28.65 28.35
C PHE A 2 -59.27 -29.07 27.02
N LEU A 3 -57.95 -29.33 27.00
CA LEU A 3 -57.24 -30.51 26.46
C LEU A 3 -55.73 -30.13 26.36
N ASN A 4 -54.82 -30.75 27.13
CA ASN A 4 -54.09 -32.01 26.84
C ASN A 4 -53.31 -31.93 25.52
N SER A 5 -52.10 -32.46 25.34
CA SER A 5 -51.21 -33.30 26.14
C SER A 5 -49.98 -33.54 25.26
N SER A 6 -48.80 -33.60 25.87
CA SER A 6 -47.66 -34.44 25.46
C SER A 6 -47.79 -35.23 24.15
N LEU A 7 -47.15 -34.74 23.10
CA LEU A 7 -46.55 -35.53 22.03
C LEU A 7 -45.11 -35.05 21.95
N LEU A 8 -44.22 -35.77 22.63
CA LEU A 8 -43.23 -36.59 21.94
C LEU A 8 -42.43 -35.75 20.94
N ARG A 9 -41.18 -35.45 21.27
CA ARG A 9 -40.11 -36.43 21.00
C ARG A 9 -40.33 -37.09 19.63
N CYS A 10 -40.15 -36.30 18.57
CA CYS A 10 -39.16 -36.70 17.58
C CYS A 10 -37.85 -36.04 18.03
N LEU A 11 -37.03 -36.75 18.81
CA LEU A 11 -35.99 -37.63 18.26
C LEU A 11 -35.05 -36.75 17.43
N CYS A 12 -33.98 -36.24 18.02
CA CYS A 12 -32.73 -37.01 18.13
C CYS A 12 -32.49 -37.79 16.84
N ASP A 13 -31.86 -37.14 15.86
CA ASP A 13 -30.62 -37.64 15.27
C ASP A 13 -30.08 -36.62 14.26
N GLY A 14 -29.04 -35.91 14.70
CA GLY A 14 -28.36 -34.87 13.93
C GLY A 14 -27.00 -34.55 14.53
N MET A 15 -26.27 -35.61 14.87
CA MET A 15 -24.84 -35.64 15.14
C MET A 15 -23.99 -34.50 14.52
N ARG A 16 -23.05 -34.02 15.34
CA ARG A 16 -21.67 -33.55 15.02
C ARG A 16 -21.40 -32.04 14.94
N PHE A 17 -20.78 -31.55 16.02
CA PHE A 17 -19.51 -30.81 16.06
C PHE A 17 -19.23 -29.79 14.93
N LYS A 18 -19.12 -28.51 15.32
CA LYS A 18 -17.91 -27.72 15.02
C LYS A 18 -17.80 -26.48 15.92
N LEU A 19 -16.62 -26.33 16.50
CA LEU A 19 -16.16 -25.22 17.34
C LEU A 19 -16.42 -23.87 16.67
N GLY A 20 -17.29 -23.05 17.26
CA GLY A 20 -17.34 -21.61 17.02
C GLY A 20 -16.33 -20.91 17.94
N LEU A 21 -15.07 -20.93 17.55
CA LEU A 21 -13.94 -20.28 18.22
C LEU A 21 -14.14 -18.75 18.23
N ILE A 22 -14.82 -18.21 19.23
CA ILE A 22 -14.80 -16.76 19.51
C ILE A 22 -13.48 -16.49 20.26
N LEU A 23 -12.42 -16.21 19.50
CA LEU A 23 -11.17 -15.66 20.01
C LEU A 23 -11.42 -14.19 20.41
N PHE A 24 -11.95 -13.97 21.61
CA PHE A 24 -11.78 -12.68 22.28
C PHE A 24 -10.30 -12.55 22.63
N VAL A 25 -9.52 -11.88 21.77
CA VAL A 25 -8.17 -11.46 22.11
C VAL A 25 -8.29 -10.40 23.20
N PHE A 26 -8.25 -10.85 24.46
CA PHE A 26 -8.01 -9.99 25.62
C PHE A 26 -6.61 -9.39 25.45
N ILE A 27 -6.51 -8.25 24.77
CA ILE A 27 -5.27 -7.46 24.74
C ILE A 27 -5.12 -6.89 26.17
N PRO A 28 -4.04 -7.24 26.90
CA PRO A 28 -3.82 -6.69 28.24
C PRO A 28 -3.76 -5.17 28.17
N LEU A 29 -4.34 -4.45 29.14
CA LEU A 29 -4.30 -2.98 29.18
C LEU A 29 -2.86 -2.40 29.04
N ASN A 30 -1.86 -3.16 29.49
CA ASN A 30 -0.45 -2.79 29.38
C ASN A 30 0.05 -2.75 27.91
N VAL A 31 -0.57 -3.53 27.01
CA VAL A 31 -0.29 -3.54 25.57
C VAL A 31 -0.96 -2.34 24.88
N LEU A 32 -2.16 -1.96 25.32
CA LEU A 32 -2.82 -0.72 24.84
C LEU A 32 -2.05 0.54 25.26
N ALA A 33 -1.50 0.58 26.47
CA ALA A 33 -0.67 1.68 26.95
C ALA A 33 0.64 1.81 26.14
N THR A 34 1.31 0.70 25.85
CA THR A 34 2.53 0.71 25.01
C THR A 34 2.25 1.05 23.54
N LEU A 35 1.08 0.72 23.00
CA LEU A 35 0.66 1.19 21.67
C LEU A 35 0.37 2.70 21.65
N ARG A 36 -0.22 3.24 22.72
CA ARG A 36 -0.49 4.68 22.87
C ARG A 36 0.79 5.49 22.98
N ASP A 37 1.76 5.03 23.77
CA ASP A 37 3.02 5.76 24.00
C ASP A 37 3.96 5.67 22.79
N ASN A 38 3.83 4.64 21.95
CA ASN A 38 4.52 4.54 20.66
C ASN A 38 3.77 5.22 19.49
N TYR A 39 2.53 5.69 19.71
CA TYR A 39 1.78 6.42 18.70
C TYR A 39 2.23 7.89 18.68
N LYS A 40 3.36 8.17 18.03
CA LYS A 40 3.65 9.54 17.61
C LYS A 40 2.66 9.91 16.49
N PRO A 41 1.75 10.88 16.69
CA PRO A 41 0.87 11.30 15.62
C PRO A 41 1.73 11.74 14.44
N LYS A 42 1.50 11.12 13.29
CA LYS A 42 2.16 11.50 12.04
C LYS A 42 1.78 12.95 11.77
N ILE A 43 2.72 13.89 11.97
CA ILE A 43 2.46 15.32 11.75
C ILE A 43 2.37 15.53 10.24
N ALA A 44 1.19 15.29 9.68
CA ALA A 44 0.94 15.53 8.28
C ALA A 44 0.95 17.04 8.01
N ASN A 45 1.80 17.46 7.09
CA ASN A 45 2.02 18.85 6.71
C ASN A 45 2.06 18.93 5.18
N SER A 46 0.95 19.34 4.58
CA SER A 46 0.80 19.44 3.12
C SER A 46 1.82 20.37 2.46
N GLN A 47 2.26 21.43 3.16
CA GLN A 47 3.27 22.33 2.63
C GLN A 47 4.63 21.64 2.52
N LYS A 48 5.05 20.94 3.58
CA LYS A 48 6.27 20.10 3.53
C LYS A 48 6.13 19.00 2.48
N ALA A 49 5.00 18.30 2.42
CA ALA A 49 4.78 17.27 1.40
C ALA A 49 4.98 17.80 -0.02
N LYS A 50 4.45 18.99 -0.31
CA LYS A 50 4.63 19.67 -1.60
C LYS A 50 6.09 20.04 -1.88
N GLU A 51 6.84 20.50 -0.88
CA GLU A 51 8.27 20.81 -1.01
C GLU A 51 9.07 19.54 -1.35
N TYR A 52 8.84 18.45 -0.61
CA TYR A 52 9.45 17.15 -0.91
C TYR A 52 9.07 16.64 -2.30
N TYR A 53 7.80 16.77 -2.70
CA TYR A 53 7.36 16.36 -4.03
C TYR A 53 8.10 17.14 -5.14
N ASN A 54 8.14 18.47 -5.04
CA ASN A 54 8.81 19.31 -6.01
C ASN A 54 10.32 19.00 -6.09
N TYR A 55 10.96 18.79 -4.94
CA TYR A 55 12.38 18.43 -4.89
C TYR A 55 12.63 17.04 -5.49
N SER A 56 11.89 16.02 -5.06
CA SER A 56 11.99 14.66 -5.62
C SER A 56 11.75 14.63 -7.12
N TYR A 57 10.78 15.39 -7.63
CA TYR A 57 10.48 15.44 -9.06
C TYR A 57 11.63 16.05 -9.87
N ARG A 58 12.18 17.19 -9.41
CA ARG A 58 13.36 17.81 -10.03
C ARG A 58 14.58 16.88 -9.97
N PHE A 59 14.77 16.22 -8.83
CA PHE A 59 15.88 15.29 -8.65
C PHE A 59 15.74 14.06 -9.56
N PHE A 60 14.54 13.50 -9.70
CA PHE A 60 14.27 12.41 -10.64
C PHE A 60 14.62 12.79 -12.08
N ASN A 61 14.18 13.96 -12.56
CA ASN A 61 14.51 14.43 -13.91
C ASN A 61 16.02 14.64 -14.11
N TYR A 62 16.72 15.10 -13.07
CA TYR A 62 18.18 15.21 -13.08
C TYR A 62 18.84 13.83 -13.21
N ILE A 63 18.41 12.87 -12.38
CA ILE A 63 18.96 11.50 -12.37
C ILE A 63 18.75 10.83 -13.73
N GLN A 64 17.59 11.02 -14.37
CA GLN A 64 17.33 10.45 -15.69
C GLN A 64 18.32 10.91 -16.77
N SER A 65 18.83 12.14 -16.66
CA SER A 65 19.76 12.70 -17.64
C SER A 65 21.23 12.47 -17.28
N ASN A 66 21.60 12.52 -16.00
CA ASN A 66 23.00 12.61 -15.56
C ASN A 66 23.33 11.71 -14.35
N GLY A 67 22.36 10.99 -13.82
CA GLY A 67 22.47 10.31 -12.54
C GLY A 67 23.19 8.97 -12.58
N LYS A 68 23.50 8.48 -11.40
CA LYS A 68 24.03 7.15 -11.14
C LYS A 68 22.97 6.31 -10.42
N TYR A 69 23.17 5.00 -10.43
CA TYR A 69 22.27 4.05 -9.77
C TYR A 69 22.02 4.39 -8.29
N THR A 70 23.04 4.83 -7.55
CA THR A 70 22.94 5.22 -6.14
C THR A 70 22.02 6.42 -5.89
N ASP A 71 21.84 7.29 -6.87
CA ASP A 71 20.98 8.46 -6.71
C ASP A 71 19.50 8.07 -6.57
N PHE A 72 19.12 6.89 -7.09
CA PHE A 72 17.78 6.34 -6.88
C PHE A 72 17.53 5.89 -5.44
N GLU A 73 18.57 5.53 -4.68
CA GLU A 73 18.43 5.24 -3.24
C GLU A 73 18.12 6.51 -2.45
N GLU A 74 18.77 7.62 -2.80
CA GLU A 74 18.48 8.91 -2.18
C GLU A 74 17.10 9.44 -2.60
N LEU A 75 16.73 9.30 -3.88
CA LEU A 75 15.38 9.63 -4.35
C LEU A 75 14.31 8.85 -3.59
N LEU A 76 14.55 7.56 -3.33
CA LEU A 76 13.66 6.72 -2.56
C LEU A 76 13.48 7.25 -1.13
N LYS A 77 14.58 7.59 -0.46
CA LYS A 77 14.57 8.12 0.90
C LYS A 77 13.80 9.45 1.00
N ILE A 78 14.09 10.39 0.10
CA ILE A 78 13.44 11.71 0.05
C ILE A 78 11.95 11.55 -0.24
N SER A 79 11.57 10.74 -1.22
CA SER A 79 10.18 10.57 -1.62
C SER A 79 9.34 9.92 -0.51
N LYS A 80 9.88 8.92 0.19
CA LYS A 80 9.24 8.32 1.37
C LYS A 80 9.14 9.29 2.53
N GLN A 81 10.12 10.18 2.71
CA GLN A 81 10.03 11.24 3.68
C GLN A 81 8.89 12.22 3.33
N GLY A 82 8.74 12.60 2.06
CA GLY A 82 7.58 13.37 1.58
C GLY A 82 6.25 12.69 1.90
N LEU A 83 6.13 11.38 1.63
CA LEU A 83 4.94 10.58 1.97
C LEU A 83 4.63 10.59 3.47
N SER A 84 5.65 10.71 4.32
CA SER A 84 5.44 10.79 5.76
C SER A 84 4.71 12.06 6.20
N PHE A 85 4.87 13.16 5.44
CA PHE A 85 4.21 14.45 5.66
C PHE A 85 2.90 14.60 4.91
N THR A 86 2.58 13.72 3.97
CA THR A 86 1.42 13.90 3.10
C THR A 86 0.12 13.57 3.82
N LYS A 87 -0.90 14.45 3.69
CA LYS A 87 -2.21 14.21 4.29
C LYS A 87 -2.97 13.12 3.51
N PRO A 88 -3.85 12.34 4.16
CA PRO A 88 -4.59 11.25 3.49
C PRO A 88 -5.51 11.68 2.34
N HIS A 89 -5.86 12.96 2.25
CA HIS A 89 -6.71 13.55 1.21
C HIS A 89 -5.92 14.45 0.23
N ASP A 90 -4.61 14.54 0.39
CA ASP A 90 -3.74 15.27 -0.54
C ASP A 90 -3.36 14.35 -1.70
N PHE A 91 -4.37 13.99 -2.50
CA PHE A 91 -4.26 12.94 -3.52
C PHE A 91 -3.22 13.24 -4.57
N LYS A 92 -3.04 14.52 -4.94
CA LYS A 92 -2.00 14.96 -5.86
C LYS A 92 -0.60 14.60 -5.37
N ASN A 93 -0.26 15.03 -4.16
CA ASN A 93 1.08 14.77 -3.61
C ASN A 93 1.27 13.29 -3.28
N LEU A 94 0.21 12.59 -2.82
CA LEU A 94 0.25 11.13 -2.64
C LEU A 94 0.60 10.44 -3.96
N ALA A 95 -0.16 10.71 -5.02
CA ALA A 95 0.03 10.09 -6.33
C ALA A 95 1.45 10.33 -6.87
N GLY A 96 1.92 11.57 -6.84
CA GLY A 96 3.23 11.94 -7.35
C GLY A 96 4.39 11.35 -6.54
N LEU A 97 4.34 11.41 -5.21
CA LEU A 97 5.40 10.86 -4.37
C LEU A 97 5.42 9.33 -4.40
N GLU A 98 4.26 8.67 -4.48
CA GLU A 98 4.18 7.21 -4.68
C GLU A 98 4.70 6.79 -6.05
N PHE A 99 4.42 7.58 -7.10
CA PHE A 99 4.99 7.35 -8.44
C PHE A 99 6.53 7.36 -8.39
N LEU A 100 7.12 8.43 -7.84
CA LEU A 100 8.57 8.58 -7.73
C LEU A 100 9.20 7.47 -6.88
N THR A 101 8.54 7.08 -5.80
CA THR A 101 8.94 5.96 -4.94
C THR A 101 8.92 4.63 -5.72
N GLY A 102 7.86 4.38 -6.49
CA GLY A 102 7.74 3.20 -7.33
C GLY A 102 8.79 3.14 -8.44
N MET A 103 9.09 4.29 -9.06
CA MET A 103 10.15 4.40 -10.07
C MET A 103 11.54 4.12 -9.49
N ALA A 104 11.84 4.62 -8.30
CA ALA A 104 13.09 4.30 -7.63
C ALA A 104 13.19 2.79 -7.34
N TYR A 105 12.15 2.17 -6.77
CA TYR A 105 12.14 0.73 -6.53
C TYR A 105 12.29 -0.11 -7.81
N LYS A 106 11.68 0.34 -8.92
CA LYS A 106 11.81 -0.31 -10.22
C LYS A 106 13.26 -0.36 -10.68
N ILE A 107 13.96 0.78 -10.65
CA ILE A 107 15.38 0.84 -11.06
C ILE A 107 16.25 0.03 -10.10
N LEU A 108 15.92 0.03 -8.81
CA LEU A 108 16.60 -0.76 -7.78
C LEU A 108 16.25 -2.26 -7.83
N LEU A 109 15.53 -2.73 -8.86
CA LEU A 109 15.11 -4.12 -9.09
C LEU A 109 14.29 -4.74 -7.93
N LYS A 110 13.59 -3.91 -7.15
CA LYS A 110 12.69 -4.33 -6.06
C LYS A 110 11.26 -4.36 -6.55
N ASN A 111 10.95 -5.32 -7.43
CA ASN A 111 9.73 -5.32 -8.24
C ASN A 111 8.42 -5.30 -7.43
N ASP A 112 8.31 -6.08 -6.35
CA ASP A 112 7.10 -6.09 -5.52
C ASP A 112 6.81 -4.71 -4.90
N SER A 113 7.87 -4.05 -4.43
CA SER A 113 7.77 -2.68 -3.91
C SER A 113 7.41 -1.70 -5.02
N ALA A 114 8.01 -1.86 -6.21
CA ALA A 114 7.67 -1.02 -7.36
C ALA A 114 6.18 -1.13 -7.71
N PHE A 115 5.64 -2.36 -7.83
CA PHE A 115 4.22 -2.58 -8.10
C PHE A 115 3.33 -2.00 -7.00
N TYR A 116 3.68 -2.20 -5.72
CA TYR A 116 2.91 -1.67 -4.61
C TYR A 116 2.77 -0.14 -4.69
N TYR A 117 3.88 0.58 -4.86
CA TYR A 117 3.86 2.04 -4.89
C TYR A 117 3.26 2.61 -6.18
N LEU A 118 3.54 2.01 -7.35
CA LEU A 118 2.91 2.41 -8.60
C LEU A 118 1.39 2.16 -8.58
N GLY A 119 0.94 1.06 -7.99
CA GLY A 119 -0.49 0.76 -7.83
C GLY A 119 -1.21 1.75 -6.92
N ASN A 120 -0.58 2.16 -5.81
CA ASN A 120 -1.15 3.22 -4.95
C ASN A 120 -1.15 4.59 -5.65
N SER A 121 -0.11 4.88 -6.43
CA SER A 121 -0.04 6.10 -7.23
C SER A 121 -1.23 6.22 -8.18
N ILE A 122 -1.60 5.13 -8.88
CA ILE A 122 -2.79 5.07 -9.74
C ILE A 122 -4.06 5.38 -8.94
N LYS A 123 -4.26 4.70 -7.81
CA LYS A 123 -5.45 4.89 -6.97
C LYS A 123 -5.59 6.34 -6.50
N ASN A 124 -4.49 6.97 -6.07
CA ASN A 124 -4.51 8.36 -5.63
C ASN A 124 -4.64 9.33 -6.80
N ALA A 125 -4.04 9.04 -7.96
CA ALA A 125 -4.19 9.85 -9.17
C ALA A 125 -5.65 9.90 -9.62
N GLN A 126 -6.34 8.76 -9.63
CA GLN A 126 -7.78 8.68 -9.95
C GLN A 126 -8.63 9.52 -8.99
N ARG A 127 -8.33 9.48 -7.69
CA ARG A 127 -9.04 10.28 -6.67
C ARG A 127 -8.74 11.77 -6.75
N GLY A 128 -7.54 12.13 -7.22
CA GLY A 128 -7.08 13.50 -7.39
C GLY A 128 -7.33 14.09 -8.78
N ASN A 129 -7.88 13.32 -9.72
CA ASN A 129 -8.01 13.68 -11.14
C ASN A 129 -6.66 14.06 -11.80
N GLU A 130 -5.58 13.35 -11.44
CA GLU A 130 -4.23 13.56 -11.97
C GLU A 130 -3.93 12.58 -13.12
N VAL A 131 -4.63 12.75 -14.25
CA VAL A 131 -4.65 11.81 -15.39
C VAL A 131 -3.24 11.49 -15.92
N ASP A 132 -2.35 12.47 -16.01
CA ASP A 132 -1.00 12.26 -16.51
C ASP A 132 -0.19 11.31 -15.61
N THR A 133 -0.38 11.42 -14.29
CA THR A 133 0.29 10.56 -13.31
C THR A 133 -0.28 9.14 -13.36
N GLU A 134 -1.60 9.03 -13.48
CA GLU A 134 -2.29 7.74 -13.64
C GLU A 134 -1.75 6.98 -14.86
N VAL A 135 -1.79 7.61 -16.04
CA VAL A 135 -1.35 6.99 -17.30
C VAL A 135 0.13 6.61 -17.21
N SER A 136 0.96 7.49 -16.68
CA SER A 136 2.39 7.22 -16.50
C SER A 136 2.61 6.01 -15.61
N ALA A 137 1.95 5.91 -14.46
CA ALA A 137 2.09 4.77 -13.56
C ALA A 137 1.65 3.45 -14.20
N ILE A 138 0.53 3.44 -14.94
CA ILE A 138 0.04 2.26 -15.69
C ILE A 138 1.08 1.80 -16.71
N GLN A 139 1.69 2.72 -17.47
CA GLN A 139 2.72 2.39 -18.44
C GLN A 139 3.93 1.71 -17.79
N GLN A 140 4.35 2.19 -16.61
CA GLN A 140 5.49 1.62 -15.88
C GLN A 140 5.19 0.22 -15.32
N ILE A 141 3.98 -0.01 -14.82
CA ILE A 141 3.52 -1.34 -14.39
C ILE A 141 3.52 -2.31 -15.58
N ASN A 142 2.97 -1.90 -16.73
CA ASN A 142 2.94 -2.72 -17.93
C ASN A 142 4.34 -3.07 -18.45
N TYR A 143 5.27 -2.12 -18.38
CA TYR A 143 6.68 -2.37 -18.69
C TYR A 143 7.28 -3.45 -17.78
N LEU A 144 7.05 -3.35 -16.46
CA LEU A 144 7.53 -4.32 -15.48
C LEU A 144 7.01 -5.73 -15.73
N TYR A 145 5.70 -5.88 -15.99
CA TYR A 145 5.12 -7.20 -16.32
C TYR A 145 5.75 -7.83 -17.56
N ARG A 146 5.97 -7.03 -18.62
CA ARG A 146 6.62 -7.52 -19.85
C ARG A 146 8.08 -7.93 -19.60
N TYR A 147 8.79 -7.18 -18.78
CA TYR A 147 10.17 -7.51 -18.42
C TYR A 147 10.24 -8.83 -17.65
N LEU A 148 9.39 -9.02 -16.63
CA LEU A 148 9.35 -10.25 -15.83
C LEU A 148 8.96 -11.48 -16.66
N GLY A 149 7.92 -11.37 -17.49
CA GLY A 149 7.51 -12.49 -18.36
C GLY A 149 8.63 -12.96 -19.30
N ARG A 150 9.41 -12.02 -19.87
CA ARG A 150 10.57 -12.36 -20.71
C ARG A 150 11.68 -13.05 -19.92
N VAL A 151 11.95 -12.63 -18.69
CA VAL A 151 12.96 -13.26 -17.82
C VAL A 151 12.56 -14.70 -17.50
N GLU A 152 11.28 -14.94 -17.21
CA GLU A 152 10.77 -16.29 -16.95
C GLU A 152 10.90 -17.21 -18.17
N GLU A 153 10.56 -16.73 -19.37
CA GLU A 153 10.71 -17.49 -20.63
C GLU A 153 12.17 -17.87 -20.91
N THR A 154 13.13 -16.98 -20.61
CA THR A 154 14.56 -17.27 -20.85
C THR A 154 15.18 -18.26 -19.87
N ASN A 155 14.60 -18.46 -18.69
CA ASN A 155 15.11 -19.38 -17.66
C ASN A 155 14.57 -20.83 -17.80
N GLN A 156 13.74 -21.11 -18.81
CA GLN A 156 13.14 -22.42 -19.04
C GLN A 156 13.92 -23.33 -20.01
N TYR A 157 15.09 -22.91 -20.48
CA TYR A 157 15.98 -23.65 -21.39
C TYR A 157 17.33 -23.94 -20.73
#